data_AF-A0A3C0KT78-F1
#
_entry.id   AF-A0A3C0KT78-F1
#
_cell.length_a   1.000
_cell.length_b   1.000
_cell.length_c   1.000
_cell.angle_alpha   90.00
_cell.angle_beta   90.00
_cell.angle_gamma   90.00
#
_symmetry.space_group_name_H-M   'P 1'
#
loop_
_entity.id
_entity.type
_entity.pdbx_description
1 polymer ?
#
loop_
_entity_poly.entity_id
_entity_poly.type
_entity_poly.pdbx_seq_one_letter_code
_entity_poly.pdbx_strand_id
1 'polypeptide(L)'
;MIVVTGGAGFIGSAFVWKLNQQGIDNIVIVDNLGTSEKWKNLVNLRFLEYIHKDDFLQMIYADQVPFTARAIIHLGACSSTTERDADYLWRNNYLYTCRLADWAIRNGIRFIYAS
;
A
#
# COMPACT_ATOMS: atom_id res chain seq x y z
N MET A 1 4.68 0.83 -12.77
CA MET A 1 5.21 0.61 -11.40
C MET A 1 4.39 -0.45 -10.66
N ILE A 2 4.92 -1.11 -9.63
CA ILE A 2 4.09 -1.89 -8.67
C ILE A 2 3.85 -1.02 -7.44
N VAL A 3 2.59 -0.89 -7.03
CA VAL A 3 2.25 -0.26 -5.75
C VAL A 3 2.16 -1.34 -4.69
N VAL A 4 2.84 -1.18 -3.55
CA VAL A 4 2.72 -2.07 -2.39
C VAL A 4 2.22 -1.24 -1.21
N THR A 5 0.93 -1.38 -0.88
CA THR A 5 0.39 -0.73 0.33
C THR A 5 0.71 -1.59 1.55
N GLY A 6 0.93 -0.99 2.71
CA GLY A 6 1.44 -1.74 3.87
C GLY A 6 2.88 -2.22 3.65
N GLY A 7 3.62 -1.60 2.71
CA GLY A 7 4.96 -2.01 2.29
C GLY A 7 6.04 -1.82 3.36
N ALA A 8 5.82 -0.97 4.36
CA ALA A 8 6.66 -0.89 5.57
C ALA A 8 6.20 -1.88 6.66
N GLY A 9 5.02 -2.48 6.52
CA GLY A 9 4.53 -3.55 7.38
C GLY A 9 5.27 -4.87 7.22
N PHE A 10 4.87 -5.87 8.01
CA PHE A 10 5.54 -7.17 8.08
C PHE A 10 5.50 -7.93 6.74
N ILE A 11 4.31 -8.23 6.21
CA ILE A 11 4.17 -8.99 4.95
C ILE A 11 4.58 -8.13 3.76
N GLY A 12 4.23 -6.83 3.78
CA GLY A 12 4.54 -5.92 2.67
C GLY A 12 6.03 -5.76 2.43
N SER A 13 6.83 -5.56 3.47
CA SER A 13 8.29 -5.42 3.32
C SER A 13 8.95 -6.72 2.83
N ALA A 14 8.49 -7.89 3.29
CA ALA A 14 8.94 -9.18 2.80
C ALA A 14 8.59 -9.40 1.31
N PHE A 15 7.42 -8.92 0.87
CA PHE A 15 7.02 -8.97 -0.53
C PHE A 15 7.91 -8.07 -1.41
N VAL A 16 8.18 -6.84 -0.96
CA VAL A 16 9.12 -5.92 -1.63
C VAL A 16 10.52 -6.52 -1.70
N TRP A 17 11.00 -7.13 -0.61
CA TRP A 17 12.28 -7.84 -0.61
C TRP A 17 12.32 -8.95 -1.68
N LYS A 18 11.26 -9.75 -1.80
CA LYS A 18 11.17 -10.81 -2.82
C LYS A 18 11.18 -10.23 -4.24
N LEU A 19 10.48 -9.11 -4.48
CA LEU A 19 10.52 -8.40 -5.76
C LEU A 19 11.95 -7.90 -6.06
N ASN A 20 12.63 -7.31 -5.08
CA ASN A 20 14.00 -6.84 -5.23
C ASN A 20 14.97 -7.98 -5.59
N GLN A 21 14.82 -9.16 -4.98
CA GLN A 21 15.59 -10.36 -5.33
C GLN A 21 15.35 -10.83 -6.78
N GLN A 22 14.21 -10.47 -7.37
CA GLN A 22 13.88 -10.73 -8.78
C GLN A 22 14.28 -9.59 -9.71
N GLY A 23 15.06 -8.61 -9.24
CA GLY A 23 15.48 -7.45 -10.02
C GLY A 23 14.37 -6.41 -10.25
N ILE A 24 13.29 -6.48 -9.48
CA ILE A 24 12.18 -5.52 -9.56
C ILE A 24 12.33 -4.50 -8.42
N ASP A 25 12.59 -3.25 -8.79
CA ASP A 25 12.74 -2.11 -7.88
C ASP A 25 11.88 -0.90 -8.25
N ASN A 26 11.20 -0.94 -9.42
CA ASN A 26 10.19 0.03 -9.83
C ASN A 26 8.88 -0.14 -9.02
N ILE A 27 9.00 0.21 -7.73
CA ILE A 27 8.04 -0.02 -6.65
C ILE A 27 7.72 1.31 -5.98
N VAL A 28 6.44 1.55 -5.72
CA VAL A 28 5.95 2.63 -4.86
C VAL A 28 5.43 2.00 -3.59
N ILE A 29 5.98 2.41 -2.45
CA ILE A 29 5.52 1.99 -1.13
C ILE A 29 4.45 2.96 -0.66
N VAL A 30 3.31 2.43 -0.23
CA VAL A 30 2.24 3.23 0.40
C VAL A 30 2.04 2.74 1.83
N ASP A 31 2.30 3.57 2.82
CA ASP A 31 2.15 3.17 4.23
C ASP A 31 1.85 4.36 5.15
N ASN A 32 1.76 4.09 6.45
CA ASN A 32 1.84 5.08 7.51
C ASN A 32 2.95 4.67 8.49
N LEU A 33 4.09 5.37 8.45
CA LEU A 33 5.20 5.14 9.38
C LEU A 33 4.88 5.60 10.81
N GLY A 34 4.21 6.75 10.94
CA GLY A 34 3.87 7.36 12.23
C GLY A 34 5.04 7.40 13.21
N THR A 35 4.79 7.00 14.45
CA THR A 35 5.80 6.87 15.52
C THR A 35 6.37 5.46 15.66
N SER A 36 6.09 4.57 14.69
CA SER A 36 6.49 3.17 14.77
C SER A 36 7.92 2.93 14.27
N GLU A 37 8.49 1.78 14.61
CA GLU A 37 9.80 1.36 14.08
C GLU A 37 9.73 0.71 12.69
N LYS A 38 8.56 0.71 12.03
CA LYS A 38 8.35 0.05 10.72
C LYS A 38 9.27 0.58 9.62
N TRP A 39 9.74 1.82 9.73
CA TRP A 39 10.70 2.40 8.78
C TRP A 39 11.97 1.54 8.66
N LYS A 40 12.37 0.82 9.71
CA LYS A 40 13.53 -0.09 9.69
C LYS A 40 13.37 -1.21 8.66
N ASN A 41 12.12 -1.63 8.36
CA ASN A 41 11.84 -2.65 7.35
C ASN A 41 12.17 -2.17 5.93
N LEU A 42 12.30 -0.86 5.70
CA LEU A 42 12.56 -0.28 4.39
C LEU A 42 14.05 -0.05 4.10
N VAL A 43 14.90 0.00 5.14
CA VAL A 43 16.30 0.45 5.03
C VAL A 43 17.11 -0.33 4.00
N ASN A 44 16.87 -1.64 3.88
CA ASN A 44 17.62 -2.51 2.97
C ASN A 44 16.85 -2.86 1.69
N LEU A 45 15.74 -2.14 1.41
CA LEU A 45 14.90 -2.37 0.24
C LEU A 45 15.18 -1.32 -0.84
N ARG A 46 14.96 -1.70 -2.10
CA ARG A 46 15.02 -0.82 -3.26
C ARG A 46 13.60 -0.52 -3.73
N PHE A 47 13.24 0.75 -3.73
CA PHE A 47 11.97 1.26 -4.20
C PHE A 47 12.17 2.70 -4.69
N LEU A 48 11.25 3.21 -5.51
CA LEU A 48 11.37 4.54 -6.13
C LEU A 48 10.83 5.65 -5.23
N GLU A 49 9.73 5.38 -4.53
CA GLU A 49 8.98 6.40 -3.82
C GLU A 49 8.25 5.81 -2.61
N TYR A 50 8.13 6.62 -1.56
CA TYR A 50 7.23 6.37 -0.44
C TYR A 50 6.11 7.42 -0.45
N ILE A 51 4.86 6.97 -0.35
CA ILE A 51 3.69 7.84 -0.27
C ILE A 51 2.92 7.52 1.01
N HIS A 52 2.51 8.53 1.75
CA HIS A 52 1.63 8.31 2.90
C HIS A 52 0.26 7.78 2.42
N LYS A 53 -0.34 6.83 3.15
CA LYS A 53 -1.61 6.21 2.75
C LYS A 53 -2.73 7.23 2.49
N ASP A 54 -2.80 8.28 3.30
CA ASP A 54 -3.87 9.27 3.17
C ASP A 54 -3.67 10.14 1.93
N ASP A 55 -2.42 10.52 1.62
CA ASP A 55 -2.08 11.27 0.40
C ASP A 55 -2.36 10.43 -0.83
N PHE A 56 -2.00 9.14 -0.82
CA PHE A 56 -2.27 8.24 -1.92
C PHE A 56 -3.77 8.10 -2.19
N LEU A 57 -4.59 8.00 -1.13
CA LEU A 57 -6.04 7.97 -1.28
C LEU A 57 -6.60 9.29 -1.84
N GLN A 58 -6.07 10.44 -1.41
CA GLN A 58 -6.45 11.74 -1.99
C GLN A 58 -6.08 11.85 -3.46
N MET A 59 -4.89 11.39 -3.86
CA MET A 59 -4.48 11.34 -5.26
C MET A 59 -5.42 10.47 -6.10
N ILE A 60 -5.86 9.33 -5.57
CA ILE A 60 -6.85 8.47 -6.24
C ILE A 60 -8.19 9.20 -6.41
N TYR A 61 -8.68 9.89 -5.38
CA TYR A 61 -9.94 10.63 -5.46
C TYR A 61 -9.89 11.79 -6.46
N ALA A 62 -8.74 12.47 -6.54
CA ALA A 62 -8.53 13.57 -7.46
C ALA A 62 -8.15 13.13 -8.89
N ASP A 63 -7.96 11.83 -9.13
CA ASP A 63 -7.41 11.27 -10.37
C ASP A 63 -6.04 11.88 -10.75
N GLN A 64 -5.18 12.06 -9.74
CA GLN A 64 -3.90 12.77 -9.81
C GLN A 64 -2.69 11.88 -9.45
N VAL A 65 -2.83 10.56 -9.53
CA VAL A 65 -1.69 9.65 -9.31
C VAL A 65 -0.64 9.90 -10.41
N PRO A 66 0.59 10.34 -10.09
CA PRO A 66 1.54 10.88 -11.07
C PRO A 66 2.31 9.80 -11.84
N PHE A 67 1.83 8.56 -11.81
CA PHE A 67 2.49 7.41 -12.42
C PHE A 67 1.48 6.34 -12.86
N THR A 68 1.86 5.52 -13.83
CA THR A 68 1.08 4.35 -14.25
C THR A 68 1.41 3.13 -13.39
N ALA A 69 0.42 2.61 -12.66
CA ALA A 69 0.53 1.37 -11.92
C ALA A 69 0.19 0.16 -12.81
N ARG A 70 0.99 -0.91 -12.75
CA ARG A 70 0.69 -2.19 -13.43
C ARG A 70 -0.04 -3.16 -12.52
N ALA A 71 0.23 -3.06 -11.22
CA ALA A 71 -0.34 -3.89 -10.19
C ALA A 71 -0.33 -3.13 -8.86
N ILE A 72 -1.32 -3.44 -8.02
CA ILE A 72 -1.39 -3.05 -6.62
C ILE A 72 -1.38 -4.33 -5.79
N ILE A 73 -0.43 -4.41 -4.87
CA ILE A 73 -0.34 -5.42 -3.83
C ILE A 73 -0.82 -4.75 -2.54
N HIS A 74 -2.10 -4.94 -2.23
CA HIS A 74 -2.79 -4.28 -1.13
C HIS A 74 -2.68 -5.08 0.18
N LEU A 75 -1.66 -4.77 0.98
CA LEU A 75 -1.39 -5.37 2.29
C LEU A 75 -1.53 -4.36 3.44
N GLY A 76 -2.04 -3.16 3.15
CA GLY A 76 -2.17 -2.07 4.12
C GLY A 76 -3.52 -2.11 4.81
N ALA A 77 -3.53 -2.38 6.11
CA ALA A 77 -4.74 -2.39 6.94
C ALA A 77 -4.38 -2.14 8.41
N CYS A 78 -5.38 -1.84 9.23
CA CYS A 78 -5.29 -2.05 10.66
C CYS A 78 -5.45 -3.56 10.92
N SER A 79 -4.36 -4.20 11.34
CA SER A 79 -4.33 -5.63 11.64
C SER A 79 -4.49 -5.96 13.13
N SER A 80 -4.78 -4.95 13.96
CA SER A 80 -4.96 -5.15 15.39
C SER A 80 -6.34 -5.77 15.66
N THR A 81 -6.36 -7.01 16.13
CA THR A 81 -7.60 -7.69 16.54
C THR A 81 -8.20 -7.14 17.83
N THR A 82 -7.47 -6.26 18.52
CA THR A 82 -7.90 -5.59 19.76
C THR A 82 -8.37 -4.16 19.53
N GLU A 83 -8.33 -3.67 18.28
CA GLU A 83 -8.91 -2.38 17.91
C GLU A 83 -10.44 -2.39 18.11
N ARG A 84 -10.96 -1.32 18.72
CA ARG A 84 -12.38 -1.18 19.07
C ARG A 84 -13.10 -0.07 18.33
N ASP A 85 -12.36 0.83 17.69
CA ASP A 85 -12.95 1.87 16.85
C ASP A 85 -13.44 1.25 15.52
N ALA A 86 -14.72 0.87 15.50
CA ALA A 86 -15.36 0.27 14.34
C ALA A 86 -15.45 1.23 13.14
N ASP A 87 -15.60 2.53 13.38
CA ASP A 87 -15.63 3.54 12.30
C ASP A 87 -14.26 3.70 11.66
N TYR A 88 -13.19 3.62 12.46
CA TYR A 88 -11.83 3.54 11.94
C TYR A 88 -11.60 2.26 11.14
N LEU A 89 -11.98 1.09 11.66
CA LEU A 89 -11.81 -0.18 10.94
C LEU A 89 -12.58 -0.20 9.62
N TRP A 90 -13.82 0.29 9.61
CA TRP A 90 -14.64 0.40 8.40
C TRP A 90 -13.99 1.34 7.38
N ARG A 91 -13.51 2.52 7.79
CA ARG A 91 -12.85 3.48 6.88
C ARG A 91 -11.51 2.97 6.37
N ASN A 92 -10.66 2.51 7.28
CA ASN A 92 -9.26 2.18 7.00
C ASN A 92 -9.08 0.84 6.28
N ASN A 93 -9.90 -0.16 6.60
CA ASN A 93 -9.77 -1.48 5.99
C ASN A 93 -10.76 -1.62 4.84
N TYR A 94 -12.07 -1.52 5.13
CA TYR A 94 -13.09 -1.81 4.14
C TYR A 94 -13.19 -0.74 3.04
N LEU A 95 -13.49 0.51 3.42
CA LEU A 95 -13.72 1.58 2.46
C LEU A 95 -12.46 1.87 1.65
N TYR A 96 -11.29 1.93 2.30
CA TYR A 96 -10.00 2.10 1.63
C TYR A 96 -9.78 1.03 0.55
N THR A 97 -10.01 -0.25 0.88
CA THR A 97 -9.91 -1.36 -0.09
C THR A 97 -10.87 -1.18 -1.25
N CYS A 98 -12.14 -0.84 -0.99
CA CYS A 98 -13.14 -0.62 -2.04
C CYS A 98 -12.72 0.49 -3.01
N ARG A 99 -12.15 1.59 -2.49
CA ARG A 99 -11.68 2.71 -3.33
C ARG A 99 -10.48 2.31 -4.19
N LEU A 100 -9.53 1.58 -3.64
CA LEU A 100 -8.39 1.07 -4.40
C LEU A 100 -8.82 0.07 -5.48
N ALA A 101 -9.77 -0.81 -5.16
CA ALA A 101 -10.29 -1.79 -6.11
C ALA A 101 -11.03 -1.09 -7.27
N ASP A 102 -11.88 -0.10 -6.98
CA ASP A 102 -12.58 0.69 -7.99
C ASP A 102 -11.60 1.45 -8.90
N TRP A 103 -10.58 2.11 -8.31
CA TRP A 103 -9.51 2.74 -9.07
C TRP A 103 -8.75 1.75 -9.96
N ALA A 104 -8.44 0.56 -9.43
CA ALA A 104 -7.74 -0.48 -10.16
C ALA A 104 -8.56 -0.99 -11.36
N ILE A 105 -9.86 -1.25 -11.16
CA ILE A 105 -10.77 -1.71 -12.22
C ILE A 105 -10.85 -0.68 -13.34
N ARG A 106 -11.08 0.60 -13.01
CA ARG A 106 -11.21 1.69 -13.99
C ARG A 106 -9.97 1.86 -14.86
N ASN A 107 -8.80 1.55 -14.31
CA ASN A 107 -7.51 1.73 -14.97
C ASN A 107 -6.88 0.41 -15.47
N GLY A 108 -7.59 -0.72 -15.39
CA GLY A 108 -7.06 -2.02 -15.82
C GLY A 108 -5.85 -2.51 -15.02
N ILE A 109 -5.73 -2.08 -13.76
CA ILE A 109 -4.61 -2.39 -12.88
C ILE A 109 -4.87 -3.74 -12.19
N ARG A 110 -3.88 -4.64 -12.18
CA ARG A 110 -4.00 -5.90 -11.44
C ARG A 110 -4.10 -5.64 -9.93
N PHE A 111 -5.18 -6.07 -9.29
CA PHE A 111 -5.39 -5.89 -7.85
C PHE A 111 -5.25 -7.22 -7.10
N ILE A 112 -4.31 -7.30 -6.16
CA ILE A 112 -4.11 -8.45 -5.26
C ILE A 112 -4.14 -7.90 -3.83
N TYR A 113 -4.97 -8.45 -2.95
CA TYR A 113 -5.13 -7.94 -1.58
C TYR A 113 -5.07 -9.05 -0.52
N ALA A 114 -4.80 -8.67 0.73
CA ALA A 114 -4.93 -9.56 1.89
C ALA A 114 -6.35 -9.48 2.47
N SER A 115 -6.98 -10.64 2.67
CA SER A 115 -8.30 -10.80 3.28
C SER A 115 -8.23 -11.17 4.76
#